data_AF-A0A7X5KSA7-F1
#
_entry.id   AF-A0A7X5KSA7-F1
#
_cell.length_a   1.000
_cell.length_b   1.000
_cell.length_c   1.000
_cell.angle_alpha   90.00
_cell.angle_beta   90.00
_cell.angle_gamma   90.00
#
_symmetry.space_group_name_H-M   'P 1'
#
loop_
_entity.id
_entity.type
_entity.pdbx_description
1 polymer ?
#
loop_
_entity_poly.entity_id
_entity_poly.type
_entity_poly.pdbx_seq_one_letter_code
_entity_poly.pdbx_strand_id
1 'polypeptide(L)'
;MSKKAVLLSIKPKFCELIASGKKTVEIRKNRPKIDVPFKVYIYCTKGDAPLVYGSPVPNYIEENLVTTSGYSRKEAERIFDVYNGKVIGEFVCDNINKFRVFSDSIISSMPFDIEAESCLTLNNINNYIGTGISGYAWHISDLVIYDKPKELSEFYKSCVDKYCYCEGCQYGYIKYPEWVETAENLEGISYDTYCLNLVQRPPQNWCYVEELI
;
A
#
# COMPACT_ATOMS: atom_id res chain seq x y z
N MET A 1 6.22 -20.80 -4.58
CA MET A 1 5.17 -20.02 -3.89
C MET A 1 5.62 -18.58 -3.86
N SER A 2 4.76 -17.64 -4.27
CA SER A 2 5.03 -16.22 -4.12
C SER A 2 5.16 -15.85 -2.64
N LYS A 3 6.09 -14.94 -2.32
CA LYS A 3 6.20 -14.40 -0.98
C LYS A 3 4.97 -13.53 -0.67
N LYS A 4 4.59 -13.49 0.60
CA LYS A 4 3.38 -12.80 1.06
C LYS A 4 3.72 -11.41 1.56
N ALA A 5 3.01 -10.41 1.08
CA ALA A 5 3.16 -9.01 1.44
C ALA A 5 1.81 -8.41 1.89
N VAL A 6 1.85 -7.16 2.33
CA VAL A 6 0.67 -6.39 2.74
C VAL A 6 0.50 -5.16 1.85
N LEU A 7 -0.70 -4.91 1.36
CA LEU A 7 -1.06 -3.62 0.74
C LEU A 7 -1.83 -2.78 1.75
N LEU A 8 -1.35 -1.56 2.01
CA LEU A 8 -1.79 -0.71 3.10
C LEU A 8 -2.34 0.62 2.57
N SER A 9 -3.56 0.99 2.95
CA SER A 9 -4.14 2.30 2.57
C SER A 9 -3.71 3.40 3.54
N ILE A 10 -3.13 4.47 3.02
CA ILE A 10 -2.61 5.62 3.77
C ILE A 10 -3.16 6.92 3.17
N LYS A 11 -3.59 7.87 4.02
CA LYS A 11 -4.08 9.18 3.56
C LYS A 11 -2.94 10.05 3.03
N PRO A 12 -3.18 10.93 2.04
CA PRO A 12 -2.14 11.74 1.40
C PRO A 12 -1.19 12.48 2.37
N LYS A 13 -1.73 13.13 3.41
CA LYS A 13 -0.92 13.81 4.43
C LYS A 13 0.11 12.89 5.09
N PHE A 14 -0.25 11.63 5.35
CA PHE A 14 0.67 10.68 5.97
C PHE A 14 1.62 10.06 4.93
N CYS A 15 1.23 9.96 3.66
CA CYS A 15 2.15 9.60 2.59
C CYS A 15 3.30 10.60 2.47
N GLU A 16 3.03 11.90 2.54
CA GLU A 16 4.04 12.97 2.56
C GLU A 16 5.00 12.83 3.76
N LEU A 17 4.47 12.55 4.95
CA LEU A 17 5.28 12.36 6.14
C LEU A 17 6.15 11.09 6.08
N ILE A 18 5.65 10.02 5.48
CA ILE A 18 6.43 8.79 5.26
C ILE A 18 7.53 9.07 4.22
N ALA A 19 7.17 9.65 3.07
CA ALA A 19 8.11 9.93 1.98
C ALA A 19 9.26 10.85 2.42
N SER A 20 8.98 11.82 3.30
CA SER A 20 10.01 12.70 3.88
C SER A 20 10.81 12.07 5.03
N GLY A 21 10.55 10.82 5.40
CA GLY A 21 11.22 10.11 6.49
C GLY A 21 10.83 10.59 7.90
N LYS A 22 9.90 11.53 8.03
CA LYS A 22 9.45 12.06 9.33
C LYS A 22 8.57 11.08 10.09
N LYS A 23 7.75 10.30 9.36
CA LYS A 23 6.90 9.25 9.93
C LYS A 23 7.55 7.90 9.70
N THR A 24 8.07 7.30 10.76
CA THR A 24 8.76 6.00 10.75
C THR A 24 7.91 4.89 11.40
N VAL A 25 6.77 5.25 12.01
CA VAL A 25 5.86 4.31 12.67
C VAL A 25 4.43 4.48 12.15
N GLU A 26 3.83 3.39 11.68
CA GLU A 26 2.42 3.34 11.30
C GLU A 26 1.55 2.72 12.40
N ILE A 27 0.43 3.39 12.72
CA ILE A 27 -0.47 2.97 13.79
C ILE A 27 -1.68 2.21 13.23
N ARG A 28 -1.95 1.00 13.74
CA ARG A 28 -3.08 0.16 13.32
C ARG A 28 -3.79 -0.51 14.48
N LYS A 29 -5.11 -0.71 14.32
CA LYS A 29 -5.95 -1.48 15.27
C LYS A 29 -5.65 -2.97 15.27
N ASN A 30 -5.21 -3.50 14.13
CA ASN A 30 -4.91 -4.91 13.93
C ASN A 30 -3.55 -5.08 13.24
N ARG A 31 -3.00 -6.30 13.31
CA ARG A 31 -1.78 -6.70 12.60
C ARG A 31 -2.03 -7.90 11.69
N PRO A 32 -1.26 -8.07 10.61
CA PRO A 32 -1.28 -9.29 9.82
C PRO A 32 -0.75 -10.47 10.64
N LYS A 33 -1.21 -11.66 10.29
CA LYS A 33 -0.76 -12.96 10.80
C LYS A 33 0.33 -13.51 9.88
N ILE A 34 1.39 -12.75 9.74
CA ILE A 34 2.64 -13.12 9.07
C ILE A 34 3.79 -12.68 9.97
N ASP A 35 4.88 -13.43 9.95
CA ASP A 35 6.05 -13.12 10.76
C ASP A 35 6.81 -11.93 10.16
N VAL A 36 7.41 -11.12 11.02
CA VAL A 36 8.33 -10.07 10.60
C VAL A 36 9.70 -10.67 10.28
N PRO A 37 10.46 -10.13 9.31
CA PRO A 37 10.11 -8.98 8.46
C PRO A 37 9.19 -9.35 7.30
N PHE A 38 8.34 -8.42 6.88
CA PHE A 38 7.53 -8.55 5.65
C PHE A 38 7.40 -7.23 4.88
N LYS A 39 7.24 -7.34 3.57
CA LYS A 39 7.06 -6.17 2.69
C LYS A 39 5.66 -5.58 2.81
N VAL A 40 5.59 -4.26 2.82
CA VAL A 40 4.36 -3.47 2.83
C VAL A 40 4.35 -2.49 1.67
N TYR A 41 3.31 -2.53 0.85
CA TYR A 41 3.05 -1.56 -0.22
C TYR A 41 2.14 -0.44 0.28
N ILE A 42 2.49 0.80 -0.06
CA ILE A 42 1.78 2.00 0.38
C ILE A 42 0.82 2.43 -0.71
N TYR A 43 -0.48 2.18 -0.52
CA TYR A 43 -1.53 2.76 -1.34
C TYR A 43 -1.92 4.15 -0.81
N CYS A 44 -1.70 5.19 -1.58
CA CYS A 44 -2.19 6.52 -1.24
C CYS A 44 -3.69 6.61 -1.57
N THR A 45 -4.53 6.87 -0.56
CA THR A 45 -5.96 7.04 -0.81
C THR A 45 -6.23 8.27 -1.67
N LYS A 46 -7.41 8.29 -2.30
CA LYS A 46 -7.92 9.52 -2.90
C LYS A 46 -8.09 10.58 -1.80
N GLY A 47 -7.73 11.81 -2.13
CA GLY A 47 -7.95 12.99 -1.31
C GLY A 47 -8.36 14.16 -2.19
N ASP A 48 -8.82 15.24 -1.57
CA ASP A 48 -9.31 16.42 -2.29
C ASP A 48 -8.16 17.16 -2.98
N ALA A 49 -7.05 17.34 -2.26
CA ALA A 49 -5.82 17.90 -2.80
C ALA A 49 -4.98 16.83 -3.51
N PRO A 50 -4.52 17.08 -4.75
CA PRO A 50 -3.56 16.23 -5.44
C PRO A 50 -2.25 16.11 -4.65
N LEU A 51 -1.77 14.89 -4.46
CA LEU A 51 -0.44 14.54 -4.00
C LEU A 51 0.42 14.31 -5.23
N VAL A 52 1.50 15.08 -5.34
CA VAL A 52 2.42 15.06 -6.49
C VAL A 52 3.84 14.92 -5.99
N TYR A 53 4.74 14.45 -6.86
CA TYR A 53 6.17 14.54 -6.62
C TYR A 53 6.68 15.90 -7.13
N GLY A 54 7.45 16.60 -6.31
CA GLY A 54 7.90 17.96 -6.62
C GLY A 54 7.09 19.06 -5.93
N SER A 55 7.58 20.30 -6.03
CA SER A 55 6.85 21.45 -5.49
C SER A 55 5.76 21.94 -6.45
N PRO A 56 4.57 22.30 -5.95
CA PRO A 56 3.57 23.03 -6.73
C PRO A 56 3.96 24.51 -6.96
N VAL A 57 5.01 25.02 -6.32
CA VAL A 57 5.44 26.41 -6.45
C VAL A 57 6.36 26.57 -7.66
N PRO A 58 6.05 27.48 -8.61
CA PRO A 58 6.93 27.74 -9.74
C PRO A 58 8.34 28.12 -9.29
N ASN A 59 9.36 27.49 -9.90
CA ASN A 59 10.78 27.71 -9.63
C ASN A 59 11.30 27.24 -8.26
N TYR A 60 10.52 26.48 -7.48
CA TYR A 60 11.01 25.77 -6.30
C TYR A 60 11.05 24.27 -6.61
N ILE A 61 12.18 23.62 -6.34
CA ILE A 61 12.33 22.17 -6.52
C ILE A 61 12.48 21.56 -5.14
N GLU A 62 11.47 20.80 -4.72
CA GLU A 62 11.50 19.97 -3.52
C GLU A 62 11.37 18.52 -3.95
N GLU A 63 12.35 17.68 -3.63
CA GLU A 63 12.43 16.29 -4.09
C GLU A 63 11.63 15.34 -3.19
N ASN A 64 10.36 15.68 -2.90
CA ASN A 64 9.48 14.87 -2.06
C ASN A 64 8.03 14.88 -2.58
N LEU A 65 7.21 13.98 -2.03
CA LEU A 65 5.76 14.01 -2.24
C LEU A 65 5.12 15.12 -1.41
N VAL A 66 4.34 16.01 -2.04
CA VAL A 66 3.67 17.14 -1.38
C VAL A 66 2.25 17.29 -1.91
N THR A 67 1.31 17.64 -1.02
CA THR A 67 -0.05 18.01 -1.47
C THR A 67 -0.10 19.40 -2.07
N THR A 68 -0.63 19.54 -3.28
CA THR A 68 -0.77 20.83 -3.96
C THR A 68 -1.94 21.63 -3.40
N SER A 69 -1.75 22.95 -3.20
CA SER A 69 -2.85 23.88 -2.89
C SER A 69 -3.27 24.65 -4.15
N GLY A 70 -4.58 24.77 -4.38
CA GLY A 70 -5.14 25.62 -5.45
C GLY A 70 -5.19 24.98 -6.85
N TYR A 71 -4.66 23.76 -7.01
CA TYR A 71 -4.81 22.99 -8.25
C TYR A 71 -6.01 22.05 -8.17
N SER A 72 -6.87 22.07 -9.18
CA SER A 72 -7.82 20.97 -9.37
C SER A 72 -7.09 19.69 -9.74
N ARG A 73 -7.72 18.53 -9.50
CA ARG A 73 -7.16 17.24 -9.90
C ARG A 73 -6.78 17.19 -11.38
N LYS A 74 -7.64 17.71 -12.26
CA LYS A 74 -7.41 17.72 -13.71
C LYS A 74 -6.20 18.57 -14.10
N GLU A 75 -5.99 19.70 -13.43
CA GLU A 75 -4.82 20.55 -13.66
C GLU A 75 -3.55 19.88 -13.17
N ALA A 76 -3.57 19.28 -11.98
CA ALA A 76 -2.43 18.55 -11.44
C ALA A 76 -2.05 17.37 -12.34
N GLU A 77 -3.01 16.57 -12.81
CA GLU A 77 -2.76 15.44 -13.73
C GLU A 77 -2.18 15.86 -15.10
N ARG A 78 -2.32 17.13 -15.50
CA ARG A 78 -1.70 17.66 -16.72
C ARG A 78 -0.25 18.09 -16.53
N ILE A 79 0.14 18.43 -15.31
CA ILE A 79 1.42 19.07 -14.99
C ILE A 79 2.35 18.10 -14.27
N PHE A 80 1.79 17.22 -13.45
CA PHE A 80 2.50 16.33 -12.54
C PHE A 80 1.98 14.89 -12.62
N ASP A 81 2.81 13.94 -12.18
CA ASP A 81 2.35 12.62 -11.83
C ASP A 81 1.55 12.68 -10.52
N VAL A 82 0.25 12.42 -10.58
CA VAL A 82 -0.63 12.40 -9.40
C VAL A 82 -0.62 11.02 -8.75
N TYR A 83 -0.24 11.00 -7.47
CA TYR A 83 -0.04 9.79 -6.67
C TYR A 83 -1.33 9.34 -5.96
N ASN A 84 -2.35 10.19 -5.85
CA ASN A 84 -3.63 9.80 -5.23
C ASN A 84 -4.31 8.67 -5.96
N GLY A 85 -4.66 7.63 -5.20
CA GLY A 85 -5.36 6.47 -5.70
C GLY A 85 -4.44 5.43 -6.32
N LYS A 86 -3.14 5.52 -6.10
CA LYS A 86 -2.10 4.61 -6.61
C LYS A 86 -1.23 4.07 -5.48
N VAL A 87 -0.42 3.06 -5.78
CA VAL A 87 0.63 2.55 -4.89
C VAL A 87 1.91 3.35 -5.13
N ILE A 88 2.36 4.05 -4.09
CA ILE A 88 3.36 5.11 -4.19
C ILE A 88 4.77 4.67 -3.81
N GLY A 89 4.88 3.50 -3.18
CA GLY A 89 6.11 3.01 -2.61
C GLY A 89 5.89 1.75 -1.81
N GLU A 90 6.97 1.31 -1.18
CA GLU A 90 7.03 0.14 -0.32
C GLU A 90 7.98 0.35 0.84
N PHE A 91 7.83 -0.45 1.90
CA PHE A 91 8.75 -0.51 3.02
C PHE A 91 8.77 -1.93 3.60
N VAL A 92 9.78 -2.24 4.41
CA VAL A 92 9.86 -3.46 5.21
C VAL A 92 9.31 -3.18 6.61
N CYS A 93 8.34 -3.97 7.04
CA CYS A 93 7.91 -4.00 8.44
C CYS A 93 8.71 -5.09 9.15
N ASP A 94 9.76 -4.69 9.84
CA ASP A 94 10.70 -5.55 10.58
C ASP A 94 10.32 -5.70 12.07
N ASN A 95 9.44 -4.83 12.59
CA ASN A 95 8.98 -4.86 13.97
C ASN A 95 7.51 -4.41 14.10
N ILE A 96 6.76 -5.10 14.97
CA ILE A 96 5.41 -4.70 15.37
C ILE A 96 5.34 -4.70 16.90
N ASN A 97 5.21 -3.51 17.48
CA ASN A 97 5.05 -3.36 18.91
C ASN A 97 3.57 -3.14 19.27
N LYS A 98 3.13 -3.77 20.36
CA LYS A 98 1.78 -3.58 20.89
C LYS A 98 1.79 -2.48 21.95
N PHE A 99 0.77 -1.63 21.94
CA PHE A 99 0.55 -0.61 22.96
C PHE A 99 -0.91 -0.59 23.41
N ARG A 100 -1.18 0.10 24.51
CA ARG A 100 -2.53 0.35 25.01
C ARG A 100 -2.74 1.85 25.23
N VAL A 101 -3.88 2.36 24.78
CA VAL A 101 -4.22 3.77 24.88
C VAL A 101 -5.15 4.01 26.06
N PHE A 102 -4.93 5.09 26.80
CA PHE A 102 -5.80 5.61 27.85
C PHE A 102 -6.15 7.08 27.54
N SER A 103 -7.02 7.68 28.35
CA SER A 103 -7.53 9.04 28.12
C SER A 103 -6.44 10.11 28.07
N ASP A 104 -5.36 9.91 28.82
CA ASP A 104 -4.29 10.88 29.07
C ASP A 104 -2.89 10.32 28.85
N SER A 105 -2.78 9.06 28.40
CA SER A 105 -1.49 8.37 28.28
C SER A 105 -1.53 7.19 27.31
N ILE A 106 -0.35 6.80 26.83
CA ILE A 106 -0.13 5.52 26.14
C ILE A 106 0.80 4.68 27.00
N ILE A 107 0.39 3.45 27.28
CA ILE A 107 1.23 2.46 27.92
C ILE A 107 1.83 1.56 26.83
N SER A 108 3.15 1.57 26.72
CA SER A 108 3.90 0.70 25.83
C SER A 108 5.27 0.38 26.42
N SER A 109 5.89 -0.69 25.95
CA SER A 109 7.28 -1.04 26.28
C SER A 109 8.23 -0.75 25.10
N MET A 110 7.89 0.25 24.29
CA MET A 110 8.59 0.57 23.05
C MET A 110 9.85 1.41 23.34
N PRO A 111 10.94 1.22 22.56
CA PRO A 111 12.17 1.99 22.72
C PRO A 111 12.12 3.37 22.04
N PHE A 112 10.94 3.84 21.62
CA PHE A 112 10.76 5.07 20.84
C PHE A 112 9.54 5.87 21.31
N ASP A 113 9.51 7.15 20.94
CA ASP A 113 8.36 8.04 21.18
C ASP A 113 7.31 7.84 20.09
N ILE A 114 6.18 7.24 20.46
CA ILE A 114 5.10 6.92 19.54
C ILE A 114 4.45 8.16 18.92
N GLU A 115 4.36 9.29 19.60
CA GLU A 115 3.74 10.50 19.05
C GLU A 115 4.65 11.13 18.00
N ALA A 116 5.95 11.22 18.32
CA ALA A 116 6.97 11.75 17.42
C ALA A 116 7.10 10.90 16.15
N GLU A 117 7.37 9.60 16.30
CA GLU A 117 7.67 8.68 15.19
C GLU A 117 6.44 8.38 14.31
N SER A 118 5.22 8.44 14.89
CA SER A 118 4.00 8.27 14.12
C SER A 118 3.45 9.57 13.52
N CYS A 119 4.01 10.71 13.92
CA CYS A 119 3.51 12.05 13.60
C CYS A 119 2.02 12.23 13.97
N LEU A 120 1.60 11.65 15.10
CA LEU A 120 0.23 11.75 15.61
C LEU A 120 0.27 12.21 17.06
N THR A 121 -0.67 13.10 17.41
CA THR A 121 -0.89 13.42 18.82
C THR A 121 -1.55 12.25 19.54
N LEU A 122 -1.38 12.18 20.86
CA LEU A 122 -2.07 11.25 21.75
C LEU A 122 -3.58 11.25 21.50
N ASN A 123 -4.17 12.43 21.34
CA ASN A 123 -5.60 12.56 21.06
C ASN A 123 -5.98 11.94 19.70
N ASN A 124 -5.14 12.11 18.66
CA ASN A 124 -5.38 11.46 17.37
C ASN A 124 -5.23 9.94 17.45
N ILE A 125 -4.23 9.44 18.18
CA ILE A 125 -4.04 8.01 18.43
C ILE A 125 -5.25 7.45 19.19
N ASN A 126 -5.70 8.12 20.24
CA ASN A 126 -6.85 7.69 21.05
C ASN A 126 -8.16 7.71 20.26
N ASN A 127 -8.43 8.77 19.50
CA ASN A 127 -9.61 8.84 18.64
C ASN A 127 -9.62 7.75 17.57
N TYR A 128 -8.45 7.38 17.06
CA TYR A 128 -8.34 6.31 16.08
C TYR A 128 -8.51 4.93 16.73
N ILE A 129 -7.70 4.59 17.74
CA ILE A 129 -7.64 3.26 18.37
C ILE A 129 -8.82 3.01 19.31
N GLY A 130 -9.14 3.98 20.17
CA GLY A 130 -10.15 3.93 21.22
C GLY A 130 -9.55 3.82 22.63
N THR A 131 -10.14 4.53 23.58
CA THR A 131 -9.73 4.51 24.99
C THR A 131 -9.83 3.10 25.57
N GLY A 132 -8.76 2.65 26.24
CA GLY A 132 -8.67 1.33 26.86
C GLY A 132 -8.39 0.18 25.88
N ILE A 133 -8.30 0.46 24.58
CA ILE A 133 -8.05 -0.51 23.50
C ILE A 133 -6.56 -0.62 23.19
N SER A 134 -6.14 -1.81 22.76
CA SER A 134 -4.76 -2.02 22.27
C SER A 134 -4.63 -1.68 20.78
N GLY A 135 -3.53 -1.03 20.43
CA GLY A 135 -3.09 -0.81 19.06
C GLY A 135 -1.77 -1.50 18.76
N TYR A 136 -1.36 -1.42 17.50
CA TYR A 136 -0.10 -1.93 16.98
C TYR A 136 0.65 -0.80 16.28
N ALA A 137 1.92 -0.64 16.60
CA ALA A 137 2.85 0.27 15.96
C ALA A 137 3.75 -0.57 15.03
N TRP A 138 3.65 -0.31 13.73
CA TRP A 138 4.39 -1.02 12.69
C TRP A 138 5.58 -0.15 12.29
N HIS A 139 6.78 -0.67 12.40
CA HIS A 139 7.98 0.06 12.01
C HIS A 139 8.09 0.14 10.49
N ILE A 140 8.50 1.30 9.99
CA ILE A 140 8.74 1.60 8.58
C ILE A 140 10.25 1.61 8.40
N SER A 141 10.79 0.50 7.88
CA SER A 141 12.21 0.34 7.53
C SER A 141 12.37 0.12 6.03
N ASP A 142 13.58 0.32 5.49
CA ASP A 142 13.89 0.12 4.07
C ASP A 142 12.87 0.77 3.11
N LEU A 143 12.50 2.02 3.41
CA LEU A 143 11.50 2.77 2.65
C LEU A 143 11.99 3.07 1.23
N VAL A 144 11.14 2.76 0.25
CA VAL A 144 11.33 3.10 -1.16
C VAL A 144 10.08 3.82 -1.66
N ILE A 145 10.24 5.05 -2.15
CA ILE A 145 9.20 5.77 -2.90
C ILE A 145 9.48 5.57 -4.38
N TYR A 146 8.45 5.21 -5.16
CA TYR A 146 8.62 4.96 -6.57
C TYR A 146 8.66 6.26 -7.37
N ASP A 147 9.60 6.37 -8.31
CA ASP A 147 9.62 7.46 -9.30
C ASP A 147 8.31 7.53 -10.09
N LYS A 148 7.74 6.34 -10.39
CA LYS A 148 6.43 6.19 -11.02
C LYS A 148 5.50 5.36 -10.14
N PRO A 149 4.37 5.91 -9.68
CA PRO A 149 3.43 5.15 -8.86
C PRO A 149 2.76 4.04 -9.66
N LYS A 150 2.49 2.93 -8.98
CA LYS A 150 1.90 1.71 -9.55
C LYS A 150 0.38 1.69 -9.42
N GLU A 151 -0.29 1.12 -10.39
CA GLU A 151 -1.74 0.88 -10.34
C GLU A 151 -2.06 -0.32 -9.45
N LEU A 152 -3.25 -0.32 -8.84
CA LEU A 152 -3.70 -1.46 -8.01
C LEU A 152 -3.75 -2.77 -8.81
N SER A 153 -4.09 -2.69 -10.10
CA SER A 153 -4.16 -3.83 -11.01
C SER A 153 -2.80 -4.46 -11.33
N GLU A 154 -1.68 -3.87 -10.88
CA GLU A 154 -0.36 -4.51 -10.95
C GLU A 154 -0.13 -5.49 -9.79
N PHE A 155 -1.01 -5.51 -8.79
CA PHE A 155 -0.87 -6.35 -7.60
C PHE A 155 -1.84 -7.53 -7.64
N TYR A 156 -1.34 -8.70 -7.27
CA TYR A 156 -2.14 -9.89 -7.06
C TYR A 156 -2.57 -10.00 -5.61
N LYS A 157 -3.83 -10.34 -5.37
CA LYS A 157 -4.25 -10.88 -4.07
C LYS A 157 -3.59 -12.25 -3.89
N SER A 158 -3.45 -12.68 -2.64
CA SER A 158 -2.93 -14.02 -2.36
C SER A 158 -3.63 -15.10 -3.19
N CYS A 159 -2.83 -15.94 -3.84
CA CYS A 159 -3.33 -17.10 -4.57
C CYS A 159 -4.27 -17.94 -3.70
N VAL A 160 -5.42 -18.28 -4.27
CA VAL A 160 -6.42 -19.14 -3.62
C VAL A 160 -6.14 -20.62 -3.84
N ASP A 161 -5.35 -20.94 -4.88
CA ASP A 161 -4.97 -22.30 -5.22
C ASP A 161 -3.58 -22.63 -4.66
N LYS A 162 -3.49 -23.69 -3.87
CA LYS A 162 -2.25 -24.10 -3.21
C LYS A 162 -1.16 -24.50 -4.20
N TYR A 163 -1.54 -25.02 -5.36
CA TYR A 163 -0.64 -25.53 -6.39
C TYR A 163 -0.36 -24.48 -7.49
N CYS A 164 -0.94 -23.28 -7.36
CA CYS A 164 -0.92 -22.22 -8.36
C CYS A 164 -1.37 -22.69 -9.75
N TYR A 165 -2.30 -23.65 -9.80
CA TYR A 165 -2.79 -24.20 -11.07
C TYR A 165 -3.88 -23.31 -11.66
N CYS A 166 -3.48 -22.37 -12.55
CA CYS A 166 -4.40 -21.38 -13.09
C CYS A 166 -5.42 -21.97 -14.09
N GLU A 167 -5.11 -23.02 -14.85
CA GLU A 167 -6.00 -23.57 -15.88
C GLU A 167 -7.39 -23.95 -15.36
N GLY A 168 -7.49 -24.47 -14.14
CA GLY A 168 -8.75 -24.83 -13.48
C GLY A 168 -9.23 -23.83 -12.42
N CYS A 169 -8.53 -22.71 -12.23
CA CYS A 169 -8.81 -21.76 -11.16
C CYS A 169 -9.94 -20.80 -11.55
N GLN A 170 -10.80 -20.42 -10.60
CA GLN A 170 -11.85 -19.40 -10.82
C GLN A 170 -11.30 -18.02 -11.26
N TYR A 171 -10.03 -17.76 -10.98
CA TYR A 171 -9.33 -16.54 -11.41
C TYR A 171 -8.35 -16.81 -12.55
N GLY A 172 -8.29 -18.03 -13.05
CA GLY A 172 -7.45 -18.40 -14.17
C GLY A 172 -8.02 -17.88 -15.48
N TYR A 173 -7.13 -17.43 -16.35
CA TYR A 173 -7.45 -17.08 -17.72
C TYR A 173 -6.49 -17.79 -18.65
N ILE A 174 -7.04 -18.62 -19.54
CA ILE A 174 -6.28 -19.26 -20.59
C ILE A 174 -6.30 -18.33 -21.80
N LYS A 175 -5.12 -17.93 -22.26
CA LYS A 175 -4.95 -17.19 -23.50
C LYS A 175 -4.44 -18.13 -24.57
N TYR A 176 -5.29 -18.39 -25.56
CA TYR A 176 -4.88 -19.10 -26.76
C TYR A 176 -4.13 -18.16 -27.71
N PRO A 177 -3.26 -18.70 -28.59
CA PRO A 177 -2.70 -17.94 -29.69
C PRO A 177 -3.80 -17.30 -30.55
N GLU A 178 -3.54 -16.12 -31.11
CA GLU A 178 -4.55 -15.35 -31.86
C GLU A 178 -5.08 -16.08 -33.11
N TRP A 179 -4.32 -17.01 -33.67
CA TRP A 179 -4.72 -17.82 -34.83
C TRP A 179 -5.69 -18.96 -34.49
N VAL A 180 -5.99 -19.18 -33.20
CA VAL A 180 -6.97 -20.17 -32.75
C VAL A 180 -8.37 -19.57 -32.84
N GLU A 181 -9.06 -19.85 -33.94
CA GLU A 181 -10.40 -19.32 -34.21
C GLU A 181 -11.53 -20.25 -33.72
N THR A 182 -11.28 -21.57 -33.67
CA THR A 182 -12.30 -22.58 -33.31
C THR A 182 -11.73 -23.63 -32.36
N ALA A 183 -12.61 -24.35 -31.65
CA ALA A 183 -12.23 -25.44 -30.77
C ALA A 183 -11.56 -26.63 -31.50
N GLU A 184 -11.79 -26.76 -32.81
CA GLU A 184 -11.20 -27.81 -33.66
C GLU A 184 -9.70 -27.62 -33.85
N ASN A 185 -9.19 -26.39 -33.64
CA ASN A 185 -7.77 -26.08 -33.76
C ASN A 185 -6.99 -26.41 -32.48
N LEU A 186 -7.61 -26.85 -31.39
CA LEU A 186 -6.97 -26.95 -30.06
C LEU A 186 -5.95 -28.10 -29.92
N GLU A 187 -5.91 -29.05 -30.84
CA GLU A 187 -5.02 -30.22 -30.73
C GLU A 187 -3.54 -29.82 -30.91
N GLY A 188 -2.71 -30.12 -29.90
CA GLY A 188 -1.26 -29.84 -29.93
C GLY A 188 -0.87 -28.37 -29.71
N ILE A 189 -1.82 -27.50 -29.35
CA ILE A 189 -1.56 -26.07 -29.13
C ILE A 189 -1.02 -25.81 -27.72
N SER A 190 0.04 -25.01 -27.66
CA SER A 190 0.47 -24.34 -26.43
C SER A 190 -0.39 -23.09 -26.17
N TYR A 191 -0.83 -22.93 -24.94
CA TYR A 191 -1.53 -21.73 -24.47
C TYR A 191 -0.82 -21.17 -23.23
N ASP A 192 -1.03 -19.88 -22.98
CA ASP A 192 -0.57 -19.26 -21.75
C ASP A 192 -1.69 -19.28 -20.71
N THR A 193 -1.31 -19.30 -19.44
CA THR A 193 -2.26 -19.07 -18.34
C THR A 193 -1.86 -17.86 -17.52
N TYR A 194 -2.86 -17.06 -17.18
CA TYR A 194 -2.72 -15.85 -16.40
C TYR A 194 -3.62 -15.94 -15.17
N CYS A 195 -3.12 -15.45 -14.04
CA CYS A 195 -3.97 -15.17 -12.90
C CYS A 195 -4.65 -13.81 -13.11
N LEU A 196 -5.95 -13.72 -12.85
CA LEU A 196 -6.73 -12.48 -12.84
C LEU A 196 -7.19 -12.11 -11.43
N ASN A 197 -6.60 -12.73 -10.39
CA ASN A 197 -6.88 -12.42 -8.98
C ASN A 197 -6.22 -11.09 -8.56
N LEU A 198 -6.43 -10.04 -9.35
CA LEU A 198 -5.83 -8.74 -9.19
C LEU A 198 -6.51 -7.94 -8.08
N VAL A 199 -5.80 -6.99 -7.51
CA VAL A 199 -6.37 -5.99 -6.62
C VAL A 199 -7.09 -4.93 -7.47
N GLN A 200 -8.42 -4.97 -7.47
CA GLN A 200 -9.24 -4.03 -8.25
C GLN A 200 -9.75 -2.84 -7.42
N ARG A 201 -9.72 -2.95 -6.10
CA ARG A 201 -10.22 -1.92 -5.17
C ARG A 201 -9.24 -1.76 -4.02
N PRO A 202 -9.08 -0.54 -3.51
CA PRO A 202 -8.19 -0.31 -2.38
C PRO A 202 -8.70 -1.02 -1.13
N PRO A 203 -7.81 -1.50 -0.26
CA PRO A 203 -8.22 -2.07 1.01
C PRO A 203 -8.78 -0.99 1.93
N GLN A 204 -9.77 -1.32 2.75
CA GLN A 204 -10.29 -0.39 3.76
C GLN A 204 -9.25 -0.04 4.83
N ASN A 205 -8.43 -1.02 5.21
CA ASN A 205 -7.28 -0.85 6.10
C ASN A 205 -6.01 -1.36 5.41
N TRP A 206 -5.94 -2.68 5.27
CA TRP A 206 -4.92 -3.39 4.51
C TRP A 206 -5.47 -4.74 4.03
N CYS A 207 -4.81 -5.35 3.06
CA CYS A 207 -5.07 -6.72 2.62
C CYS A 207 -3.74 -7.45 2.32
N TYR A 208 -3.80 -8.77 2.22
CA TYR A 208 -2.65 -9.54 1.73
C TYR A 208 -2.56 -9.48 0.22
N VAL A 209 -1.33 -9.33 -0.25
CA VAL A 209 -0.97 -9.38 -1.66
C VAL A 209 0.26 -10.26 -1.84
N GLU A 210 0.54 -10.61 -3.08
CA GLU A 210 1.79 -11.26 -3.45
C GLU A 210 2.90 -10.23 -3.55
N GLU A 211 4.11 -10.61 -3.16
CA GLU A 211 5.29 -9.80 -3.37
C GLU A 211 5.60 -9.73 -4.88
N LEU A 212 5.86 -8.53 -5.40
CA LEU A 212 6.34 -8.35 -6.76
C LEU A 212 7.76 -8.92 -6.84
N ILE A 213 8.02 -9.69 -7.91
CA ILE A 213 9.31 -10.34 -8.19
C ILE A 213 10.25 -9.34 -8.87
#